data_AF-A0A2T1LS93-F1
#
_entry.id   AF-A0A2T1LS93-F1
#
_cell.length_a   1.000
_cell.length_b   1.000
_cell.length_c   1.000
_cell.angle_alpha   90.00
_cell.angle_beta   90.00
_cell.angle_gamma   90.00
#
_symmetry.space_group_name_H-M   'P 1'
#
loop_
_entity.id
_entity.type
_entity.pdbx_description
1 polymer ?
#
loop_
_entity_poly.entity_id
_entity_poly.type
_entity_poly.pdbx_seq_one_letter_code
_entity_poly.pdbx_strand_id
1 'polypeptide(L)' 'MIVLKILVIAAALLVIIKFAAALLGKDNIPILNQLVTVILSLFITFELFKLGQVVLEKFS' A
#
# COMPACT_ATOMS: atom_id res chain seq x y z
N MET A 1 -18.13 2.41 -8.98
CA MET A 1 -17.02 3.39 -9.05
C MET A 1 -16.82 4.20 -7.77
N ILE A 2 -17.86 4.77 -7.15
CA ILE A 2 -17.72 5.59 -5.93
C ILE A 2 -17.12 4.79 -4.75
N VAL A 3 -17.59 3.56 -4.54
CA VAL A 3 -17.16 2.69 -3.44
C VAL A 3 -15.68 2.33 -3.55
N LEU A 4 -15.20 1.99 -4.75
CA LEU A 4 -13.79 1.71 -4.99
C LEU A 4 -12.90 2.93 -4.67
N LYS A 5 -13.32 4.13 -5.09
CA LYS A 5 -12.57 5.36 -4.81
C LYS A 5 -12.47 5.63 -3.31
N ILE A 6 -13.58 5.44 -2.58
CA ILE A 6 -13.60 5.58 -1.13
C ILE A 6 -12.64 4.59 -0.48
N LEU A 7 -12.63 3.33 -0.94
CA LEU A 7 -11.75 2.29 -0.41
C LEU A 7 -10.26 2.63 -0.62
N VAL A 8 -9.91 3.13 -1.80
CA VAL A 8 -8.52 3.55 -2.13
C VAL A 8 -8.10 4.73 -1.26
N ILE A 9 -8.96 5.73 -1.10
CA ILE A 9 -8.69 6.89 -0.24
C ILE A 9 -8.51 6.45 1.22
N ALA A 10 -9.39 5.57 1.71
CA ALA A 10 -9.29 5.03 3.06
C ALA A 10 -7.97 4.25 3.28
N ALA A 11 -7.56 3.43 2.32
CA ALA A 11 -6.29 2.71 2.37
C ALA A 11 -5.09 3.67 2.41
N ALA A 12 -5.11 4.72 1.59
CA ALA A 12 -4.07 5.75 1.60
C ALA A 12 -3.99 6.48 2.95
N LEU A 13 -5.14 6.84 3.52
CA LEU A 13 -5.20 7.48 4.84
C LEU A 13 -4.65 6.58 5.95
N LEU A 14 -4.94 5.27 5.93
CA LEU A 14 -4.40 4.33 6.91
C LEU A 14 -2.87 4.25 6.87
N VAL A 15 -2.29 4.26 5.67
CA VAL A 15 -0.84 4.30 5.48
C VAL A 15 -0.27 5.59 6.06
N ILE A 16 -0.86 6.75 5.75
CA ILE A 16 -0.43 8.05 6.29
C ILE A 16 -0.50 8.08 7.81
N ILE A 17 -1.59 7.60 8.40
CA ILE A 17 -1.76 7.53 9.86
C ILE A 17 -0.67 6.66 10.50
N LYS A 18 -0.32 5.52 9.89
CA LYS A 18 0.76 4.66 10.37
C LYS A 18 2.13 5.35 10.32
N PHE A 19 2.42 6.09 9.26
CA PHE A 19 3.65 6.90 9.19
C PHE A 19 3.67 7.99 10.26
N ALA A 20 2.56 8.72 10.44
CA ALA A 20 2.45 9.72 11.49
C ALA A 20 2.60 9.11 12.90
N ALA A 21 2.00 7.94 13.14
CA ALA A 21 2.15 7.21 14.40
C ALA A 21 3.61 6.80 14.65
N ALA A 22 4.33 6.36 13.62
CA ALA A 22 5.74 6.05 13.72
C ALA A 22 6.60 7.28 14.06
N LEU A 23 6.33 8.44 13.46
CA LEU A 23 7.01 9.70 13.77
C LEU A 23 6.77 10.17 15.21
N LEU A 24 5.62 9.83 15.79
CA LEU A 24 5.26 10.13 17.17
C LEU A 24 5.74 9.08 18.19
N GLY A 25 6.54 8.10 17.77
CA GLY A 25 7.03 7.01 18.63
C GLY A 25 5.95 5.98 19.01
N LYS A 26 4.84 5.93 18.27
CA LYS A 26 3.73 4.97 18.41
C LYS A 26 3.71 3.98 17.25
N ASP A 27 4.86 3.45 16.91
CA ASP A 27 5.07 2.52 15.80
C ASP A 27 4.49 1.11 16.07
N ASN A 28 4.34 0.72 17.32
CA ASN A 28 3.91 -0.64 17.68
C ASN A 28 2.40 -0.76 17.96
N ILE A 29 1.55 -0.41 16.99
CA ILE A 29 0.11 -0.67 17.04
C ILE A 29 -0.17 -1.92 16.18
N PRO A 30 -0.36 -3.12 16.75
CA PRO A 30 -0.33 -4.38 16.01
C PRO A 30 -1.32 -4.45 14.84
N ILE A 31 -2.56 -4.02 15.08
CA ILE A 31 -3.64 -4.03 14.09
C ILE A 31 -3.33 -3.09 12.93
N LEU A 32 -2.86 -1.87 13.22
CA LEU A 32 -2.50 -0.88 12.21
C LEU A 32 -1.30 -1.36 11.38
N ASN A 33 -0.34 -2.05 12.01
CA ASN A 33 0.84 -2.60 11.35
C ASN A 33 0.45 -3.71 10.37
N GLN A 34 -0.44 -4.62 10.79
CA GLN A 34 -0.91 -5.71 9.94
C GLN A 34 -1.71 -5.17 8.75
N LEU A 35 -2.65 -4.24 8.99
CA LEU A 35 -3.44 -3.63 7.92
C LEU A 35 -2.58 -2.91 6.88
N VAL A 36 -1.63 -2.08 7.33
CA VAL A 36 -0.74 -1.36 6.41
C VAL A 36 0.19 -2.31 5.67
N THR A 37 0.67 -3.37 6.32
CA THR A 37 1.48 -4.41 5.66
C THR A 37 0.71 -5.07 4.52
N VAL A 38 -0.56 -5.43 4.73
CA VAL A 38 -1.41 -6.03 3.69
C VAL A 38 -1.65 -5.06 2.54
N ILE A 39 -1.93 -3.79 2.84
CA ILE A 39 -2.15 -2.76 1.81
C ILE A 39 -0.88 -2.57 0.96
N LEU A 40 0.29 -2.45 1.60
CA LEU A 40 1.56 -2.26 0.91
C LEU A 40 1.98 -3.48 0.13
N SER A 41 1.79 -4.69 0.64
CA SER A 41 2.16 -5.93 -0.07
C SER A 41 1.34 -6.11 -1.35
N LEU A 42 0.05 -5.82 -1.32
CA LEU A 42 -0.81 -5.83 -2.51
C LEU A 42 -0.35 -4.79 -3.54
N PHE A 43 -0.05 -3.57 -3.08
CA PHE A 43 0.43 -2.50 -3.95
C PHE A 43 1.77 -2.86 -4.62
N ILE A 44 2.76 -3.30 -3.83
CA ILE A 44 4.08 -3.68 -4.31
C ILE A 44 3.98 -4.85 -5.30
N THR A 45 3.17 -5.86 -5.00
CA THR A 45 2.98 -7.01 -5.91
C THR A 45 2.44 -6.55 -7.26
N PHE A 46 1.46 -5.65 -7.26
CA PHE A 46 0.87 -5.11 -8.48
C PHE A 46 1.88 -4.29 -9.30
N GLU A 47 2.66 -3.43 -8.64
CA GLU A 47 3.69 -2.64 -9.31
C GLU A 47 4.84 -3.50 -9.85
N LEU A 48 5.28 -4.52 -9.11
CA LEU A 48 6.27 -5.49 -9.60
C LEU A 48 5.76 -6.27 -10.80
N PHE A 49 4.48 -6.65 -10.81
CA PHE A 49 3.88 -7.34 -11.94
C PHE A 49 3.88 -6.48 -13.21
N LYS A 50 3.45 -5.22 -13.10
CA LYS A 50 3.53 -4.26 -14.22
C LYS A 50 4.95 -4.02 -14.69
N LEU A 51 5.88 -3.84 -13.75
CA LEU A 51 7.29 -3.63 -14.08
C LEU A 51 7.85 -4.85 -14.82
N GLY A 52 7.49 -6.06 -14.41
CA GLY A 52 7.82 -7.29 -15.11
C GLY A 52 7.28 -7.32 -16.54
N GLN A 53 6.04 -6.90 -16.76
CA GLN A 53 5.47 -6.79 -18.12
C GLN A 53 6.24 -5.79 -18.98
N VAL A 54 6.52 -4.59 -18.47
CA VAL A 54 7.27 -3.55 -19.19
C VAL A 54 8.69 -4.03 -19.55
N VAL A 55 9.33 -4.78 -18.65
CA VAL A 55 10.63 -5.39 -18.93
C VAL A 55 10.49 -6.42 -20.06
N LEU A 56 9.53 -7.34 -19.99
CA LEU A 56 9.31 -8.34 -21.04
C LEU A 56 8.98 -7.71 -22.40
N GLU A 57 8.15 -6.67 -22.44
CA GLU A 57 7.83 -5.92 -23.67
C GLU A 57 9.05 -5.23 -24.29
N LYS A 58 10.05 -4.84 -23.48
CA LYS A 58 11.28 -4.23 -23.98
C LYS A 58 12.28 -5.25 -24.55
N PHE A 59 12.14 -6.53 -24.21
CA PHE A 59 13.07 -7.61 -24.61
C PHE A 59 12.43 -8.64 -25.56
N SER A 60 11.14 -8.48 -25.90
CA SER A 60 10.43 -9.20 -26.95
C SER A 60 10.39 -8.40 -28.25
#